data_AF-A0A933CRS4-F1
#
_entry.id   AF-A0A933CRS4-F1
#
_cell.length_a   1.000
_cell.length_b   1.000
_cell.length_c   1.000
_cell.angle_alpha   90.00
_cell.angle_beta   90.00
_cell.angle_gamma   90.00
#
_symmetry.space_group_name_H-M   'P 1'
#
loop_
_entity.id
_entity.type
_entity.pdbx_description
1 polymer ?
#
loop_
_entity_poly.entity_id
_entity_poly.type
_entity_poly.pdbx_seq_one_letter_code
_entity_poly.pdbx_strand_id
1 'polypeptide(L)'
;MDVHGQSDEPSTIFRGTRAGLTVKSLIARHGVAAVQGEQSITGLLETKGYRVMPSMASRSLREDSRFAGGYTVFTYGSHRPGGIDAIQLEFGRAYRGMSSLADDLADALLIFMNRYILSSK
;
A
#
# COMPACT_ATOMS: atom_id res chain seq x y z
N MET A 1 4.32 -1.33 -7.64
CA MET A 1 3.14 -0.55 -7.22
C MET A 1 2.14 -0.52 -8.36
N ASP A 2 0.86 -0.65 -8.04
CA ASP A 2 -0.27 -0.53 -8.99
C ASP A 2 -1.18 0.61 -8.48
N VAL A 3 -1.36 1.68 -9.25
CA VAL A 3 -1.94 2.95 -8.77
C VAL A 3 -3.21 3.29 -9.54
N HIS A 4 -4.31 3.48 -8.81
CA HIS A 4 -5.65 3.67 -9.36
C HIS A 4 -6.40 4.78 -8.63
N GLY A 5 -7.57 5.13 -9.16
CA GLY A 5 -8.51 6.04 -8.53
C GLY A 5 -9.89 5.42 -8.37
N GLN A 6 -10.57 5.73 -7.27
CA GLN A 6 -11.93 5.27 -7.01
C GLN A 6 -12.87 6.43 -6.63
N SER A 7 -14.18 6.23 -6.81
CA SER A 7 -15.22 7.24 -6.52
C SER A 7 -16.23 6.81 -5.46
N ASP A 8 -16.18 5.56 -4.99
CA ASP A 8 -17.11 5.01 -4.01
C ASP A 8 -16.95 5.66 -2.64
N GLU A 9 -15.71 5.92 -2.22
CA GLU A 9 -15.36 6.54 -0.94
C GLU A 9 -14.40 7.72 -1.19
N PRO A 10 -14.93 8.91 -1.51
CA PRO A 10 -14.15 10.01 -2.09
C PRO A 10 -12.92 10.44 -1.29
N SER A 11 -12.96 10.32 0.03
CA SER A 11 -11.90 10.77 0.94
C SER A 11 -11.24 9.58 1.64
N THR A 12 -10.92 8.51 0.91
CA THR A 12 -10.24 7.33 1.46
C THR A 12 -9.28 6.74 0.42
N ILE A 13 -8.11 6.32 0.90
CA ILE A 13 -7.15 5.51 0.15
C ILE A 13 -7.34 4.05 0.58
N PHE A 14 -7.56 3.14 -0.36
CA PHE A 14 -7.54 1.71 -0.05
C PHE A 14 -6.24 1.07 -0.49
N ARG A 15 -5.78 0.12 0.33
CA ARG A 15 -4.70 -0.79 -0.01
C ARG A 15 -5.27 -2.11 -0.51
N GLY A 16 -4.71 -2.64 -1.58
CA GLY A 16 -4.99 -3.99 -2.07
C GLY A 16 -3.73 -4.86 -2.10
N THR A 17 -3.68 -5.86 -1.23
CA THR A 17 -2.60 -6.86 -1.17
C THR A 17 -3.11 -8.31 -1.02
N ARG A 18 -4.42 -8.51 -1.08
CA ARG A 18 -5.12 -9.76 -0.76
C ARG A 18 -4.72 -10.27 0.61
N ALA A 19 -4.89 -9.42 1.62
CA ALA A 19 -4.50 -9.68 3.01
C ALA A 19 -3.02 -10.10 3.16
N GLY A 20 -2.13 -9.42 2.46
CA GLY A 20 -0.68 -9.66 2.50
C GLY A 20 -0.17 -10.73 1.53
N LEU A 21 -1.05 -11.44 0.82
CA LEU A 21 -0.65 -12.50 -0.12
C LEU A 21 0.27 -11.97 -1.24
N THR A 22 -0.01 -10.80 -1.81
CA THR A 22 0.76 -10.26 -2.95
C THR A 22 2.10 -9.64 -2.54
N VAL A 23 2.35 -9.52 -1.23
CA VAL A 23 3.57 -8.98 -0.60
C VAL A 23 4.20 -10.00 0.37
N LYS A 24 4.00 -11.28 0.10
CA LYS A 24 4.45 -12.39 0.95
C LYS A 24 5.94 -12.33 1.25
N SER A 25 6.78 -12.04 0.25
CA SER A 25 8.23 -11.98 0.44
C SER A 25 8.66 -10.76 1.26
N LEU A 26 8.02 -9.61 1.09
CA LEU A 26 8.25 -8.41 1.93
C LEU A 26 7.93 -8.70 3.39
N ILE A 27 6.78 -9.32 3.67
CA ILE A 27 6.39 -9.71 5.03
C ILE A 27 7.39 -10.73 5.60
N ALA A 28 7.85 -11.69 4.80
CA ALA A 28 8.85 -12.66 5.25
C ALA A 28 10.18 -11.99 5.64
N ARG A 29 10.60 -10.94 4.92
CA ARG A 29 11.87 -10.24 5.18
C ARG A 29 11.79 -9.23 6.33
N HIS A 30 10.66 -8.53 6.49
CA HIS A 30 10.57 -7.36 7.39
C HIS A 30 9.39 -7.38 8.35
N GLY A 31 8.59 -8.45 8.34
CA GLY A 31 7.37 -8.56 9.12
C GLY A 31 6.20 -7.73 8.59
N VAL A 32 5.05 -7.87 9.25
CA VAL A 32 3.79 -7.21 8.87
C VAL A 32 3.89 -5.69 8.91
N ALA A 33 4.77 -5.12 9.76
CA ALA A 33 4.97 -3.68 9.90
C ALA A 33 5.40 -2.99 8.59
N ALA A 34 6.04 -3.70 7.66
CA ALA A 34 6.38 -3.15 6.35
C ALA A 34 5.14 -2.86 5.48
N VAL A 35 4.01 -3.50 5.77
CA VAL A 35 2.75 -3.37 5.01
C VAL A 35 1.67 -2.62 5.80
N GLN A 36 1.76 -2.63 7.14
CA GLN A 36 0.77 -2.04 8.04
C GLN A 36 1.42 -1.54 9.34
N GLY A 37 2.37 -0.62 9.19
CA GLY A 37 3.03 0.07 10.29
C GLY A 37 3.38 1.50 9.90
N GLU A 38 3.89 2.30 10.84
CA GLU A 38 4.15 3.74 10.63
C GLU A 38 5.08 4.04 9.46
N GLN A 39 6.04 3.14 9.17
CA GLN A 39 6.99 3.28 8.06
C GLN A 39 6.56 2.55 6.77
N SER A 40 5.38 1.91 6.78
CA SER A 40 4.78 1.38 5.54
C SER A 40 4.30 2.53 4.65
N ILE A 41 4.18 2.30 3.34
CA ILE A 41 3.67 3.32 2.39
C ILE A 41 2.32 3.88 2.88
N THR A 42 1.41 3.01 3.29
CA THR A 42 0.08 3.40 3.79
C THR A 42 0.13 4.08 5.15
N GLY A 43 1.05 3.68 6.03
CA GLY A 43 1.25 4.35 7.31
C GLY A 43 1.76 5.78 7.13
N LEU A 44 2.72 5.99 6.23
CA LEU A 44 3.27 7.31 5.92
C LEU A 44 2.24 8.25 5.28
N LEU A 45 1.33 7.72 4.45
CA LEU A 45 0.20 8.51 3.95
C LEU A 45 -0.77 8.87 5.09
N GLU A 46 -1.05 7.94 6.00
CA GLU A 46 -1.92 8.20 7.14
C GLU A 46 -1.31 9.20 8.13
N THR A 47 0.01 9.21 8.36
CA THR A 47 0.67 10.26 9.17
C THR A 47 0.64 11.64 8.51
N LYS A 48 0.56 11.70 7.17
CA LYS A 48 0.33 12.94 6.40
C LYS A 48 -1.13 13.38 6.40
N GLY A 49 -2.02 12.67 7.11
CA GLY A 49 -3.43 13.04 7.31
C GLY A 49 -4.41 12.45 6.30
N TYR A 50 -3.95 11.58 5.39
CA TYR A 50 -4.87 10.85 4.51
C TYR A 50 -5.61 9.77 5.30
N ARG A 51 -6.91 9.60 5.05
CA ARG A 51 -7.63 8.44 5.57
C ARG A 51 -7.26 7.21 4.75
N VAL A 52 -6.70 6.19 5.40
CA VAL A 52 -6.26 4.95 4.75
C VAL A 52 -7.01 3.74 5.30
N MET A 53 -7.34 2.79 4.44
CA MET A 53 -8.00 1.54 4.80
C MET A 53 -7.27 0.30 4.23
N PRO A 54 -6.92 -0.69 5.07
CA PRO A 54 -6.99 -0.65 6.53
C PRO A 54 -6.01 0.37 7.12
N SER A 55 -6.40 1.00 8.24
CA SER A 55 -5.51 1.89 9.02
C SER A 55 -4.31 1.12 9.56
N MET A 56 -3.18 1.81 9.75
CA MET A 56 -1.98 1.25 10.38
C MET A 56 -2.24 0.70 11.80
N ALA A 57 -3.26 1.20 12.50
CA ALA A 57 -3.66 0.72 13.82
C ALA A 57 -4.51 -0.57 13.77
N SER A 58 -4.93 -1.01 12.57
CA SER A 58 -5.70 -2.25 12.43
C SER A 58 -4.88 -3.47 12.83
N ARG A 59 -5.51 -4.41 13.54
CA ARG A 59 -4.91 -5.71 13.91
C ARG A 59 -4.97 -6.75 12.80
N SER A 60 -5.59 -6.42 11.66
CA SER A 60 -5.79 -7.33 10.54
C SER A 60 -5.31 -6.71 9.24
N LEU A 61 -4.69 -7.52 8.38
CA LEU A 61 -4.37 -7.15 7.00
C LEU A 61 -5.58 -7.22 6.06
N ARG A 62 -6.77 -7.65 6.54
CA ARG A 62 -7.97 -7.72 5.68
C ARG A 62 -8.33 -6.34 5.15
N GLU A 63 -8.63 -6.31 3.87
CA GLU A 63 -8.93 -5.10 3.10
C GLU A 63 -10.41 -5.05 2.74
N ASP A 64 -10.87 -3.89 2.28
CA ASP A 64 -12.19 -3.78 1.67
C ASP A 64 -12.26 -4.67 0.43
N SER A 65 -13.30 -5.51 0.32
CA SER A 65 -13.42 -6.50 -0.75
C SER A 65 -13.46 -5.89 -2.14
N ARG A 66 -13.87 -4.63 -2.28
CA ARG A 66 -13.89 -3.91 -3.57
C ARG A 66 -12.47 -3.59 -4.07
N PHE A 67 -11.52 -3.44 -3.14
CA PHE A 67 -10.19 -2.90 -3.40
C PHE A 67 -9.06 -3.80 -2.85
N ALA A 68 -9.35 -5.07 -2.58
CA ALA A 68 -8.43 -6.00 -1.93
C ALA A 68 -7.28 -6.51 -2.83
N GLY A 69 -7.04 -5.92 -4.00
CA GLY A 69 -5.98 -6.31 -4.94
C GLY A 69 -6.50 -7.07 -6.16
N GLY A 70 -6.46 -6.37 -7.30
CA GLY A 70 -6.93 -6.80 -8.61
C GLY A 70 -5.96 -7.72 -9.36
N TYR A 71 -6.15 -7.78 -10.67
CA TYR A 71 -5.46 -8.73 -11.55
C TYR A 71 -3.94 -8.54 -11.54
N THR A 72 -3.45 -7.30 -11.64
CA THR A 72 -2.02 -6.99 -11.73
C THR A 72 -1.26 -7.49 -10.50
N VAL A 73 -1.66 -7.06 -9.30
CA VAL A 73 -0.98 -7.45 -8.07
C VAL A 73 -1.11 -8.95 -7.77
N PHE A 74 -2.20 -9.59 -8.19
CA PHE A 74 -2.35 -11.03 -8.07
C PHE A 74 -1.48 -11.82 -9.06
N THR A 75 -1.32 -11.32 -10.28
CA THR A 75 -0.56 -12.01 -11.33
C THR A 75 0.93 -11.94 -11.06
N TYR A 76 1.42 -10.78 -10.61
CA TYR A 76 2.85 -10.51 -10.47
C TYR A 76 3.34 -10.51 -9.00
N GLY A 77 2.43 -10.68 -8.04
CA GLY A 77 2.75 -10.66 -6.61
C GLY A 77 3.70 -11.77 -6.15
N SER A 78 4.44 -11.52 -5.07
CA SER A 78 5.53 -12.38 -4.59
C SER A 78 5.11 -13.73 -3.99
N HIS A 79 3.80 -14.01 -3.91
CA HIS A 79 3.29 -15.36 -3.68
C HIS A 79 3.51 -16.30 -4.88
N ARG A 80 3.80 -15.74 -6.07
CA ARG A 80 4.14 -16.51 -7.27
C ARG A 80 5.64 -16.81 -7.31
N PRO A 81 6.06 -17.96 -7.87
CA PRO A 81 7.46 -18.20 -8.20
C PRO A 81 8.01 -17.07 -9.10
N GLY A 82 9.08 -16.41 -8.67
CA GLY A 82 9.68 -15.27 -9.39
C GLY A 82 8.88 -13.97 -9.35
N GLY A 83 7.77 -13.91 -8.59
CA GLY A 83 6.97 -12.70 -8.43
C GLY A 83 7.66 -11.64 -7.57
N ILE A 84 7.21 -10.40 -7.70
CA ILE A 84 7.69 -9.24 -6.94
C ILE A 84 6.64 -8.81 -5.91
N ASP A 85 7.05 -8.18 -4.81
CA ASP A 85 6.10 -7.65 -3.83
C ASP A 85 5.24 -6.56 -4.49
N ALA A 86 3.92 -6.79 -4.55
CA ALA A 86 3.00 -5.97 -5.32
C ALA A 86 1.87 -5.44 -4.43
N ILE A 87 1.68 -4.12 -4.45
CA ILE A 87 0.63 -3.40 -3.68
C ILE A 87 -0.19 -2.57 -4.66
N GLN A 88 -1.52 -2.63 -4.53
CA GLN A 88 -2.47 -1.75 -5.20
C GLN A 88 -2.86 -0.61 -4.26
N LEU A 89 -2.93 0.61 -4.78
CA LEU A 89 -3.47 1.78 -4.09
C LEU A 89 -4.62 2.38 -4.88
N GLU A 90 -5.73 2.62 -4.20
CA GLU A 90 -6.97 3.17 -4.77
C GLU A 90 -7.27 4.52 -4.12
N PHE A 91 -6.98 5.60 -4.84
CA PHE A 91 -7.13 6.95 -4.33
C PHE A 91 -8.56 7.48 -4.54
N GLY A 92 -9.24 7.81 -3.45
CA GLY A 92 -10.55 8.44 -3.50
C GLY A 92 -10.55 9.76 -4.28
N ARG A 93 -11.64 10.03 -5.00
CA ARG A 93 -11.74 11.17 -5.92
C ARG A 93 -11.43 12.54 -5.31
N ALA A 94 -11.63 12.74 -4.01
CA ALA A 94 -11.33 14.01 -3.35
C ALA A 94 -9.82 14.27 -3.26
N TYR A 95 -8.99 13.21 -3.24
CA TYR A 95 -7.54 13.33 -3.15
C TYR A 95 -6.87 13.50 -4.52
N ARG A 96 -7.45 12.96 -5.60
CA ARG A 96 -6.81 12.92 -6.93
C ARG A 96 -6.54 14.29 -7.56
N GLY A 97 -7.28 15.32 -7.14
CA GLY A 97 -7.08 16.71 -7.59
C GLY A 97 -6.16 17.53 -6.69
N MET A 98 -5.69 16.98 -5.58
CA MET A 98 -4.79 17.68 -4.66
C MET A 98 -3.38 17.71 -5.25
N SER A 99 -2.79 18.90 -5.35
CA SER A 99 -1.42 19.07 -5.83
C SER A 99 -0.39 18.34 -4.95
N SER A 100 -0.67 18.22 -3.65
CA SER A 100 0.23 17.56 -2.69
C SER A 100 0.28 16.05 -2.81
N LEU A 101 -0.72 15.40 -3.43
CA LEU A 101 -0.84 13.94 -3.40
C LEU A 101 0.36 13.25 -4.04
N ALA A 102 0.83 13.78 -5.18
CA ALA A 102 1.96 13.19 -5.90
C ALA A 102 3.25 13.28 -5.08
N ASP A 103 3.52 14.45 -4.49
CA ASP A 103 4.70 14.68 -3.65
C ASP A 103 4.64 13.82 -2.38
N ASP A 104 3.48 13.74 -1.73
CA ASP A 104 3.28 12.94 -0.53
C ASP A 104 3.48 11.43 -0.79
N LEU A 105 3.01 10.94 -1.93
CA LEU A 105 3.23 9.55 -2.34
C LEU A 105 4.70 9.30 -2.68
N ALA A 106 5.36 10.23 -3.37
CA ALA A 106 6.77 10.12 -3.71
C ALA A 106 7.65 10.09 -2.43
N ASP A 107 7.37 10.97 -1.47
CA ASP A 107 8.02 10.97 -0.15
C ASP A 107 7.81 9.64 0.57
N ALA A 108 6.57 9.15 0.61
CA ALA A 108 6.25 7.88 1.27
C ALA A 108 6.99 6.70 0.63
N LEU A 109 7.08 6.67 -0.71
CA LEU A 109 7.83 5.66 -1.45
C LEU A 109 9.33 5.76 -1.16
N LEU A 110 9.90 6.96 -1.15
CA LEU A 110 11.32 7.16 -0.88
C LEU A 110 11.71 6.68 0.52
N ILE A 111 10.94 7.07 1.54
CA ILE A 111 11.15 6.64 2.93
C ILE A 111 11.02 5.11 3.02
N PHE A 112 9.97 4.53 2.44
CA PHE A 112 9.75 3.09 2.42
C PHE A 112 10.91 2.33 1.74
N MET A 113 11.34 2.80 0.57
CA MET A 113 12.44 2.17 -0.19
C MET A 113 13.75 2.22 0.58
N ASN A 114 14.09 3.36 1.18
CA ASN A 114 15.27 3.47 2.04
C ASN A 114 15.19 2.47 3.20
N ARG A 115 14.03 2.39 3.87
CA ARG A 115 13.86 1.52 5.05
C ARG A 115 13.92 0.02 4.72
N TYR A 116 13.26 -0.42 3.66
CA TYR A 116 12.98 -1.85 3.44
C TYR A 116 13.60 -2.44 2.17
N ILE A 117 14.01 -1.62 1.20
CA ILE A 117 14.50 -2.11 -0.10
C ILE A 117 16.00 -1.86 -0.25
N LEU A 118 16.46 -0.63 -0.01
CA LEU A 118 17.83 -0.20 -0.31
C LEU A 118 18.80 -0.45 0.85
N SER A 119 18.33 -0.43 2.10
CA SER A 119 19.17 -0.74 3.28
C SER A 119 19.38 -2.23 3.53
N SER A 120 18.77 -3.12 2.73
CA SER A 120 18.98 -4.57 2.82
C SER A 120 20.11 -4.99 1.86
N LYS A 121 21.35 -4.81 2.29
CA LYS A 121 22.52 -5.53 1.75
C LYS A 121 23.02 -6.53 2.77
#